data_AF-A0A662RYL8-F1
#
_entry.id   AF-A0A662RYL8-F1
#
_cell.length_a   1.000
_cell.length_b   1.000
_cell.length_c   1.000
_cell.angle_alpha   90.00
_cell.angle_beta   90.00
_cell.angle_gamma   90.00
#
_symmetry.space_group_name_H-M   'P 1'
#
loop_
_entity.id
_entity.type
_entity.pdbx_description
1 polymer ?
#
loop_
_entity_poly.entity_id
_entity_poly.type
_entity_poly.pdbx_seq_one_letter_code
_entity_poly.pdbx_strand_id
1 'polypeptide(L)'
;MKRPRKKYKTPFFFDRTVPRDLYFKVQRRLNLLGYGAVWQPRSAVKGKDRDLREILDYCQARGIRILVTFSKHLEIPREYSDKIKLIRLKGGRHKTVNKIISLLFNELRREKN
;
A
#
# COMPACT_ATOMS: atom_id res chain seq x y z
N MET A 1 -28.81 10.07 -10.36
CA MET A 1 -27.69 9.66 -11.23
C MET A 1 -26.44 9.43 -10.37
N LYS A 2 -25.97 8.18 -10.18
CA LYS A 2 -24.72 7.92 -9.45
C LYS A 2 -23.54 8.37 -10.33
N ARG A 3 -22.73 9.33 -9.87
CA ARG A 3 -21.51 9.77 -10.60
C ARG A 3 -20.64 8.53 -10.90
N PRO A 4 -20.10 8.37 -12.13
CA PRO A 4 -19.21 7.27 -12.44
C PRO A 4 -18.01 7.30 -11.48
N ARG A 5 -17.74 6.19 -10.80
CA ARG A 5 -16.59 6.09 -9.90
C ARG A 5 -15.33 6.28 -10.74
N LYS A 6 -14.51 7.28 -10.40
CA LYS A 6 -13.19 7.48 -11.04
C LYS A 6 -12.40 6.17 -10.94
N LYS A 7 -11.98 5.62 -12.08
CA LYS A 7 -11.08 4.47 -12.14
C LYS A 7 -9.67 4.95 -11.79
N TYR A 8 -9.30 4.84 -10.52
CA TYR A 8 -7.96 5.19 -10.05
C TYR A 8 -6.96 4.07 -10.37
N LYS A 9 -5.73 4.44 -10.77
CA LYS A 9 -4.61 3.49 -10.77
C LYS A 9 -4.30 3.15 -9.31
N THR A 10 -4.31 1.86 -8.95
CA THR A 10 -4.19 1.40 -7.55
C THR A 10 -2.91 0.60 -7.31
N PRO A 11 -1.70 1.20 -7.45
CA PRO A 11 -0.44 0.45 -7.34
C PRO A 11 0.01 0.19 -5.90
N PHE A 12 -0.69 0.73 -4.89
CA PHE A 12 -0.24 0.73 -3.49
C PHE A 12 -1.17 -0.09 -2.59
N PHE A 13 -0.59 -0.89 -1.71
CA PHE A 13 -1.27 -1.61 -0.64
C PHE A 13 -0.65 -1.25 0.71
N PHE A 14 -1.50 -0.90 1.67
CA PHE A 14 -1.10 -0.60 3.04
C PHE A 14 -1.56 -1.75 3.94
N ASP A 15 -0.63 -2.35 4.66
CA ASP A 15 -0.95 -3.45 5.56
C ASP A 15 -1.64 -2.97 6.86
N ARG A 16 -2.01 -3.95 7.69
CA ARG A 16 -2.67 -3.72 8.98
C ARG A 16 -1.87 -2.90 10.00
N THR A 17 -0.55 -2.75 9.80
CA THR A 17 0.30 -1.97 10.72
C THR A 17 0.19 -0.47 10.48
N VAL A 18 -0.36 -0.07 9.33
CA VAL A 18 -0.62 1.33 8.99
C VAL A 18 -1.89 1.81 9.68
N PRO A 19 -1.83 2.87 10.52
CA PRO A 19 -3.01 3.41 11.18
C PRO A 19 -4.06 3.91 10.18
N ARG A 20 -5.33 3.62 10.47
CA ARG A 20 -6.49 4.00 9.64
C ARG A 20 -6.46 5.48 9.25
N ASP A 21 -6.28 6.37 10.22
CA ASP A 21 -6.30 7.82 9.99
C ASP A 21 -5.17 8.28 9.09
N LEU A 22 -4.00 7.65 9.21
CA LEU A 22 -2.86 7.93 8.35
C LEU A 22 -3.15 7.47 6.91
N TYR A 23 -3.68 6.25 6.75
CA TYR A 23 -4.09 5.73 5.45
C TYR A 23 -5.09 6.66 4.77
N PHE A 24 -6.17 7.08 5.44
CA PHE A 24 -7.18 7.94 4.82
C PHE A 24 -6.63 9.32 4.42
N LYS A 25 -5.70 9.88 5.21
CA LYS A 25 -5.01 11.13 4.82
C LYS A 25 -4.16 10.94 3.56
N VAL A 26 -3.43 9.82 3.46
CA VAL A 26 -2.63 9.47 2.27
C VAL A 26 -3.53 9.20 1.07
N GLN A 27 -4.58 8.37 1.23
CA GLN A 27 -5.56 8.05 0.20
C GLN A 27 -6.21 9.31 -0.38
N ARG A 28 -6.59 10.28 0.47
CA ARG A 28 -7.15 11.55 0.00
C ARG A 28 -6.18 12.29 -0.92
N ARG A 29 -4.88 12.31 -0.58
CA ARG A 29 -3.85 12.94 -1.40
C ARG A 29 -3.59 12.16 -2.70
N LEU A 30 -3.55 10.83 -2.64
CA LEU A 30 -3.43 9.98 -3.83
C LEU A 30 -4.60 10.19 -4.81
N ASN A 31 -5.83 10.27 -4.29
CA ASN A 31 -7.02 10.49 -5.11
C ASN A 31 -6.96 11.81 -5.89
N LEU A 32 -6.38 12.87 -5.30
CA LEU A 32 -6.17 14.15 -5.98
C LEU A 32 -5.15 14.01 -7.13
N LEU A 33 -4.20 13.10 -7.01
CA LEU A 33 -3.19 12.80 -8.03
C LEU A 33 -3.66 11.78 -9.07
N GLY A 34 -4.90 11.28 -8.99
CA GLY A 34 -5.42 10.26 -9.90
C GLY A 34 -5.04 8.82 -9.54
N TYR A 35 -4.53 8.59 -8.33
CA TYR A 35 -4.16 7.27 -7.81
C TYR A 35 -5.07 6.84 -6.66
N GLY A 36 -5.14 5.53 -6.44
CA GLY A 36 -5.78 4.93 -5.28
C GLY A 36 -4.83 3.98 -4.57
N ALA A 37 -5.25 3.50 -3.42
CA ALA A 37 -4.58 2.45 -2.68
C ALA A 37 -5.61 1.52 -2.05
N VAL A 38 -5.14 0.36 -1.65
CA VAL A 38 -5.89 -0.62 -0.85
C VAL A 38 -5.32 -0.60 0.56
N TRP A 39 -6.19 -0.77 1.56
CA TRP A 39 -5.77 -0.94 2.96
C TRP A 39 -6.41 -2.16 3.56
N GLN A 40 -5.63 -2.92 4.33
CA GLN A 40 -6.12 -4.04 5.11
C GLN A 40 -6.63 -3.56 6.47
N PRO A 41 -7.97 -3.56 6.72
CA PRO A 41 -8.50 -3.15 8.01
C PRO A 41 -8.20 -4.21 9.08
N ARG A 42 -8.00 -3.75 10.33
CA ARG A 42 -7.77 -4.63 11.49
C ARG A 42 -8.90 -5.65 11.74
N SER A 43 -10.15 -5.35 11.34
CA SER A 43 -11.34 -6.17 11.58
C SER A 43 -11.63 -7.24 10.51
N ALA A 44 -10.99 -7.18 9.34
CA ALA A 44 -11.06 -8.25 8.34
C ALA A 44 -10.16 -9.45 8.70
N VAL A 45 -9.62 -9.44 9.92
CA VAL A 45 -8.71 -10.44 10.50
C VAL A 45 -9.49 -11.31 11.49
N LYS A 46 -10.62 -11.87 11.07
CA LYS A 46 -11.12 -13.13 11.64
C LYS A 46 -10.28 -14.24 10.99
N GLY A 47 -9.13 -14.51 11.59
CA GLY A 47 -8.04 -15.30 11.01
C GLY A 47 -6.76 -14.50 11.16
N LYS A 48 -6.06 -14.70 12.27
CA LYS A 48 -4.83 -13.96 12.67
C LYS A 48 -3.74 -13.96 11.60
N ASP A 49 -3.85 -14.83 10.61
CA ASP A 49 -2.85 -15.12 9.60
C ASP A 49 -3.50 -15.36 8.24
N ARG A 50 -3.95 -14.29 7.55
CA ARG A 50 -3.85 -14.39 6.08
C ARG A 50 -2.37 -14.42 5.79
N ASP A 51 -1.92 -15.55 5.23
CA ASP A 51 -0.54 -15.75 4.82
C ASP A 51 -0.12 -14.52 4.00
N LEU A 52 1.09 -14.01 4.27
CA LEU A 52 1.68 -12.94 3.48
C LEU A 52 1.60 -13.28 1.98
N ARG A 53 1.71 -14.57 1.62
CA ARG A 53 1.50 -15.06 0.25
C ARG A 53 0.14 -14.67 -0.33
N GLU A 54 -0.96 -14.89 0.39
CA GLU A 54 -2.30 -14.51 -0.10
C GLU A 54 -2.43 -13.00 -0.34
N ILE A 55 -1.81 -12.19 0.53
CA ILE A 55 -1.80 -10.73 0.36
C ILE A 55 -1.02 -10.37 -0.92
N LEU A 56 0.11 -11.01 -1.15
CA LEU A 56 0.95 -10.75 -2.30
C LEU A 56 0.31 -11.25 -3.61
N ASP A 57 -0.38 -12.39 -3.59
CA ASP A 57 -1.18 -12.89 -4.72
C ASP A 57 -2.32 -11.93 -5.07
N TYR A 58 -3.05 -11.47 -4.03
CA TYR A 58 -4.06 -10.44 -4.20
C TYR A 58 -3.46 -9.17 -4.83
N CYS A 59 -2.26 -8.76 -4.38
CA CYS A 59 -1.59 -7.60 -4.94
C CYS A 59 -1.26 -7.79 -6.42
N GLN A 60 -0.66 -8.93 -6.79
CA GLN A 60 -0.33 -9.23 -8.19
C GLN A 60 -1.57 -9.26 -9.09
N ALA A 61 -2.62 -9.98 -8.68
CA ALA A 61 -3.86 -10.10 -9.45
C ALA A 61 -4.53 -8.73 -9.70
N ARG A 62 -4.30 -7.76 -8.82
CA ARG A 62 -4.82 -6.38 -8.93
C ARG A 62 -3.85 -5.39 -9.58
N GLY A 63 -2.65 -5.83 -9.97
CA GLY A 63 -1.59 -4.95 -10.48
C GLY A 63 -1.06 -3.97 -9.42
N ILE A 64 -1.19 -4.31 -8.14
CA ILE A 64 -0.55 -3.59 -7.03
C ILE A 64 0.91 -4.02 -6.99
N ARG A 65 1.80 -3.03 -6.88
CA ARG A 65 3.24 -3.23 -7.01
C ARG A 65 4.03 -2.82 -5.77
N ILE A 66 3.40 -2.08 -4.86
CA ILE A 66 4.05 -1.53 -3.68
C ILE A 66 3.26 -1.93 -2.43
N LEU A 67 3.91 -2.69 -1.56
CA LEU A 67 3.44 -3.04 -0.22
C LEU A 67 4.05 -2.08 0.79
N VAL A 68 3.21 -1.45 1.61
CA VAL A 68 3.60 -0.43 2.60
C VAL A 68 3.29 -0.94 4.00
N THR A 69 4.28 -0.90 4.88
CA THR A 69 4.17 -1.44 6.25
C THR A 69 4.99 -0.61 7.26
N PHE A 70 4.57 -0.61 8.52
CA PHE A 70 5.40 -0.24 9.68
C PHE A 70 6.10 -1.45 10.32
N SER A 71 5.79 -2.67 9.90
CA SER A 71 6.47 -3.87 10.37
C SER A 71 7.94 -3.85 10.00
N LYS A 72 8.82 -4.01 11.00
CA LYS A 72 10.27 -4.13 10.78
C LYS A 72 10.65 -5.51 10.26
N HIS A 73 9.89 -6.53 10.62
CA HIS A 73 10.21 -7.94 10.38
C HIS A 73 9.50 -8.54 9.16
N LEU A 74 8.61 -7.77 8.51
CA LEU A 74 7.96 -8.26 7.30
C LEU A 74 8.99 -8.36 6.18
N GLU A 75 9.09 -9.53 5.58
CA GLU A 75 9.97 -9.82 4.44
C GLU A 75 9.14 -10.38 3.29
N ILE A 76 9.39 -9.89 2.08
CA ILE A 76 8.72 -10.42 0.90
C ILE A 76 9.44 -11.72 0.48
N PRO A 77 8.73 -12.84 0.31
CA PRO A 77 9.32 -14.07 -0.20
C PRO A 77 9.95 -13.86 -1.57
N ARG A 78 11.06 -14.55 -1.88
CA ARG A 78 11.86 -14.33 -3.09
C ARG A 78 11.05 -14.39 -4.38
N GLU A 79 10.06 -15.27 -4.48
CA GLU A 79 9.18 -15.42 -5.65
C GLU A 79 8.33 -14.15 -5.97
N TYR A 80 8.24 -13.20 -5.03
CA TYR A 80 7.52 -11.93 -5.18
C TYR A 80 8.45 -10.70 -5.25
N SER A 81 9.76 -10.82 -5.05
CA SER A 81 10.66 -9.67 -4.87
C SER A 81 10.78 -8.75 -6.09
N ASP A 82 10.58 -9.32 -7.28
CA ASP A 82 10.62 -8.58 -8.55
C ASP A 82 9.25 -8.03 -8.95
N LYS A 83 8.19 -8.53 -8.31
CA LYS A 83 6.80 -8.19 -8.63
C LYS A 83 6.21 -7.17 -7.66
N ILE A 84 6.65 -7.21 -6.40
CA ILE A 84 6.16 -6.35 -5.33
C ILE A 84 7.34 -5.79 -4.55
N LYS A 85 7.40 -4.46 -4.45
CA LYS A 85 8.37 -3.75 -3.63
C LYS A 85 7.82 -3.46 -2.24
N LEU A 86 8.67 -3.62 -1.24
CA LEU A 86 8.35 -3.37 0.16
C LEU A 86 8.85 -2.00 0.62
N ILE A 87 7.94 -1.11 1.01
CA ILE A 87 8.26 0.14 1.69
C ILE A 87 8.03 -0.04 3.19
N ARG A 88 9.13 0.01 3.95
CA ARG A 88 9.08 0.06 5.41
C ARG A 88 9.05 1.52 5.89
N LEU A 89 7.94 1.92 6.47
CA LEU A 89 7.75 3.23 7.06
C LEU A 89 8.53 3.31 8.39
N LYS A 90 9.58 4.13 8.43
CA LYS A 90 10.32 4.50 9.65
C LYS A 90 9.79 5.83 10.25
N GLY A 91 9.88 6.00 11.57
CA GLY A 91 9.63 7.30 12.24
C GLY A 91 8.20 7.57 12.76
N GLY A 92 7.32 6.56 12.80
CA GLY A 92 6.01 6.65 13.48
C GLY A 92 5.05 7.72 12.95
N ARG A 93 4.19 8.24 13.85
CA ARG A 93 3.11 9.22 13.57
C ARG A 93 3.60 10.59 13.06
N HIS A 94 4.90 10.89 13.15
CA HIS A 94 5.48 12.18 12.76
C HIS A 94 5.87 12.25 11.27
N LYS A 95 5.76 11.17 10.51
CA LYS A 95 5.88 11.26 9.05
C LYS A 95 4.69 12.03 8.49
N THR A 96 4.98 13.17 7.86
CA THR A 96 3.97 13.92 7.13
C THR A 96 3.45 13.09 5.96
N VAL A 97 2.18 13.27 5.63
CA VAL A 97 1.54 12.63 4.47
C VAL A 97 2.37 12.85 3.20
N ASN A 98 2.94 14.04 3.02
CA ASN A 98 3.79 14.37 1.89
C ASN A 98 5.05 13.50 1.83
N LYS A 99 5.73 13.24 2.95
CA LYS A 99 6.88 12.33 2.97
C LYS A 99 6.50 10.91 2.53
N ILE A 100 5.32 10.41 2.94
CA ILE A 100 4.83 9.11 2.50
C ILE A 100 4.57 9.14 0.99
N ILE A 101 3.83 10.13 0.50
CA ILE A 101 3.56 10.29 -0.93
C ILE A 101 4.86 10.32 -1.75
N SER A 102 5.84 11.12 -1.34
CA SER A 102 7.15 11.19 -2.00
C SER A 102 7.84 9.82 -2.06
N LEU A 103 7.82 9.05 -0.96
CA LEU A 103 8.40 7.69 -0.94
C LEU A 103 7.67 6.75 -1.91
N LEU A 104 6.34 6.79 -1.94
CA LEU A 104 5.54 5.96 -2.85
C LEU A 104 5.88 6.21 -4.31
N PHE A 105 5.94 7.49 -4.71
CA PHE A 105 6.22 7.86 -6.10
C PHE A 105 7.69 7.67 -6.49
N ASN A 106 8.62 7.84 -5.56
CA ASN A 106 10.03 7.54 -5.81
C ASN A 106 10.23 6.06 -6.12
N GLU A 107 9.62 5.16 -5.35
CA GLU A 107 9.70 3.71 -5.63
C GLU A 107 8.93 3.33 -6.90
N LEU A 108 7.75 3.92 -7.12
CA LEU A 108 6.99 3.67 -8.36
C LEU A 108 7.75 4.10 -9.62
N ARG A 109 8.60 5.15 -9.53
CA ARG A 109 9.43 5.61 -10.65
C ARG A 109 10.63 4.70 -10.88
N ARG A 110 11.27 4.20 -9.83
CA ARG A 110 12.39 3.25 -9.93
C ARG A 110 12.02 1.95 -10.64
N GLU A 111 10.74 1.60 -10.65
CA GLU A 111 10.23 0.42 -11.36
C GLU A 111 10.06 0.62 -12.87
N LYS A 112 10.02 1.88 -13.34
CA LYS A 112 9.81 2.20 -14.78
C LYS A 112 11.12 2.38 -15.55
N ASN A 113 12.23 2.48 -14.84
CA ASN A 113 13.59 2.62 -15.38
C ASN A 113 14.33 1.30 -15.22
#